data_AF-A0A2E5LNP3-F1
#
_entry.id   AF-A0A2E5LNP3-F1
#
_cell.length_a   1.000
_cell.length_b   1.000
_cell.length_c   1.000
_cell.angle_alpha   90.00
_cell.angle_beta   90.00
_cell.angle_gamma   90.00
#
_symmetry.space_group_name_H-M   'P 1'
#
loop_
_entity.id
_entity.type
_entity.pdbx_description
1 polymer ?
#
loop_
_entity_poly.entity_id
_entity_poly.type
_entity_poly.pdbx_seq_one_letter_code
_entity_poly.pdbx_strand_id
1 'polypeptide(L)'
;MDNLISRLDLDHISNSLIVRWTVFFIALGALARVDIDAGRMIFNEDSIYPFLILTLVPLCSILKIGWQAISLVRRCCIPIGIVVCLMNAVATLSDMSSVQSFFDAQKLFYAPLAFGIFLSFLLSLIEPKTKDELNLSPFEICSLYLLLILAVPAAVFSITGDITRTNQFLHVPAMMTLLVIGLICFVYPDFQGYTLIQKAYKASLASVMTFSCYGVALHIYGFVSGSQEVITSVMANSLLGIMYGSLIALFAISAGGQSFQTKDQKTFFDWCMIGFYVFFVLIVLPPPSLLDAFG
;
A
#
# COMPACT_ATOMS: atom_id res chain seq x y z
N MET A 1 -26.62 35.86 16.80
CA MET A 1 -25.78 36.30 15.65
C MET A 1 -24.31 35.98 15.89
N ASP A 2 -23.81 36.11 17.12
CA ASP A 2 -22.39 35.87 17.47
C ASP A 2 -21.90 34.42 17.23
N ASN A 3 -22.77 33.42 17.34
CA ASN A 3 -22.44 32.02 17.02
C ASN A 3 -22.34 31.71 15.52
N LEU A 4 -22.86 32.57 14.65
CA LEU A 4 -22.78 32.39 13.20
C LEU A 4 -21.52 33.06 12.64
N ILE A 5 -21.16 34.23 13.19
CA ILE A 5 -19.96 34.98 12.81
C ILE A 5 -18.69 34.23 13.27
N SER A 6 -18.70 33.66 14.49
CA SER A 6 -17.55 32.86 14.97
C SER A 6 -17.32 31.58 14.15
N ARG A 7 -18.38 30.91 13.68
CA ARG A 7 -18.28 29.74 12.79
C ARG A 7 -17.79 30.11 11.38
N LEU A 8 -18.26 31.23 10.83
CA LEU A 8 -17.81 31.73 9.53
C LEU A 8 -16.32 32.11 9.52
N ASP A 9 -15.82 32.72 10.59
CA ASP A 9 -14.39 33.05 10.71
C ASP A 9 -13.52 31.80 10.90
N LEU A 10 -13.95 30.83 11.69
CA LEU A 10 -13.23 29.56 11.89
C LEU A 10 -13.14 28.72 10.60
N ASP A 11 -14.21 28.68 9.80
CA ASP A 11 -14.20 28.00 8.51
C ASP A 11 -13.32 28.74 7.49
N HIS A 12 -13.23 30.07 7.55
CA HIS A 12 -12.37 30.85 6.66
C HIS A 12 -10.88 30.74 7.03
N ILE A 13 -10.56 30.70 8.32
CA ILE A 13 -9.20 30.52 8.85
C ILE A 13 -8.70 29.09 8.60
N SER A 14 -9.53 28.07 8.86
CA SER A 14 -9.16 26.66 8.65
C SER A 14 -9.00 26.30 7.16
N ASN A 15 -9.71 26.98 6.27
CA ASN A 15 -9.57 26.81 4.83
C ASN A 15 -8.42 27.60 4.20
N SER A 16 -7.72 28.44 4.96
CA SER A 16 -6.57 29.16 4.42
C SER A 16 -5.45 28.18 4.09
N LEU A 17 -4.86 28.34 2.91
CA LEU A 17 -3.78 27.48 2.42
C LEU A 17 -2.59 27.49 3.40
N ILE A 18 -2.29 28.64 3.99
CA ILE A 18 -1.21 28.83 4.96
C ILE A 18 -1.43 27.96 6.21
N VAL A 19 -2.62 28.02 6.82
CA VAL A 19 -2.94 27.20 8.01
C VAL A 19 -2.83 25.72 7.70
N ARG A 20 -3.35 25.28 6.54
CA ARG A 20 -3.25 23.89 6.08
C ARG A 20 -1.80 23.40 5.98
N TRP A 21 -0.90 24.22 5.41
CA TRP A 21 0.53 23.93 5.34
C TRP A 21 1.21 23.94 6.71
N THR A 22 0.87 24.90 7.57
CA THR A 22 1.42 24.96 8.94
C THR A 22 1.05 23.71 9.72
N VAL A 23 -0.22 23.28 9.69
CA VAL A 23 -0.67 22.05 10.35
C VAL A 23 0.03 20.82 9.76
N PHE A 24 0.20 20.76 8.43
CA PHE A 24 0.93 19.68 7.77
C PHE A 24 2.36 19.53 8.32
N PHE A 25 3.14 20.62 8.36
CA PHE A 25 4.53 20.56 8.83
C PHE A 25 4.64 20.31 10.33
N ILE A 26 3.74 20.88 11.15
CA ILE A 26 3.69 20.60 12.58
C ILE A 26 3.40 19.12 12.83
N ALA A 27 2.40 18.55 12.14
CA ALA A 27 2.04 17.16 12.30
C ALA A 27 3.14 16.21 11.81
N LEU A 28 3.81 16.54 10.70
CA LEU A 28 4.97 15.78 10.21
C LEU A 28 6.14 15.84 11.20
N GLY A 29 6.44 17.01 11.76
CA GLY A 29 7.47 17.18 12.78
C GLY A 29 7.15 16.44 14.07
N ALA A 30 5.88 16.43 14.50
CA ALA A 30 5.41 15.66 15.64
C ALA A 30 5.54 14.16 15.40
N LEU A 31 5.16 13.67 14.21
CA LEU A 31 5.34 12.27 13.83
C LEU A 31 6.82 11.86 13.86
N ALA A 32 7.71 12.69 13.29
CA ALA A 32 9.15 12.45 13.31
C ALA A 32 9.70 12.43 14.75
N ARG A 33 9.22 13.32 15.62
CA ARG A 33 9.64 13.34 17.04
C ARG A 33 9.21 12.05 17.76
N VAL A 34 7.95 11.66 17.63
CA VAL A 34 7.41 10.43 18.23
C VAL A 34 8.17 9.21 17.73
N ASP A 35 8.49 9.16 16.43
CA ASP A 35 9.23 8.03 15.88
C ASP A 35 10.68 7.97 16.36
N ILE A 36 11.36 9.10 16.50
CA ILE A 36 12.70 9.16 17.10
C ILE A 36 12.66 8.60 18.53
N ASP A 37 11.66 8.99 19.33
CA ASP A 37 11.49 8.49 20.70
C ASP A 37 11.13 6.99 20.73
N ALA A 38 10.47 6.48 19.68
CA ALA A 38 10.16 5.06 19.50
C ALA A 38 11.30 4.24 18.87
N GLY A 39 12.48 4.83 18.63
CA GLY A 39 13.64 4.11 18.08
C GLY A 39 13.70 4.04 16.55
N ARG A 40 13.11 5.01 15.85
CA ARG A 40 13.09 5.14 14.38
C ARG A 40 12.46 3.94 13.66
N MET A 41 11.22 3.61 14.01
CA MET A 41 10.49 2.48 13.41
C MET A 41 9.90 2.87 12.05
N ILE A 42 9.18 3.99 12.01
CA ILE A 42 8.51 4.53 10.82
C ILE A 42 9.54 5.09 9.84
N PHE A 43 10.51 5.87 10.35
CA PHE A 43 11.57 6.48 9.57
C PHE A 43 12.83 5.61 9.42
N ASN A 44 12.67 4.29 9.49
CA ASN A 44 13.74 3.34 9.16
C ASN A 44 14.07 3.40 7.65
N GLU A 45 15.34 3.19 7.29
CA GLU A 45 15.82 3.24 5.91
C GLU A 45 15.15 2.17 5.02
N ASP A 46 14.96 0.96 5.55
CA ASP A 46 14.31 -0.19 4.88
C ASP A 46 12.80 0.02 4.70
N SER A 47 12.23 1.05 5.35
CA SER A 47 10.85 1.48 5.21
C SER A 47 10.75 2.67 4.24
N ILE A 48 11.52 3.74 4.50
CA ILE A 48 11.37 5.01 3.79
C ILE A 48 11.89 4.97 2.37
N TYR A 49 13.09 4.45 2.14
CA TYR A 49 13.68 4.47 0.80
C TYR A 49 12.83 3.74 -0.24
N PRO A 50 12.41 2.47 -0.02
CA PRO A 50 11.53 1.79 -0.96
C PRO A 50 10.16 2.49 -1.09
N PHE A 51 9.62 3.06 -0.01
CA PHE A 51 8.36 3.81 -0.06
C PHE A 51 8.48 5.05 -0.96
N LEU A 52 9.55 5.83 -0.80
CA LEU A 52 9.79 7.04 -1.60
C LEU A 52 10.06 6.69 -3.06
N ILE A 53 10.84 5.62 -3.34
CA ILE A 53 11.08 5.12 -4.70
C ILE A 53 9.76 4.79 -5.40
N LEU A 54 8.87 4.03 -4.74
CA LEU A 54 7.56 3.69 -5.31
C LEU A 54 6.62 4.91 -5.42
N THR A 55 6.77 5.90 -4.54
CA THR A 55 6.01 7.16 -4.60
C THR A 55 6.34 7.99 -5.85
N LEU A 56 7.53 7.79 -6.45
CA LEU A 56 7.88 8.44 -7.71
C LEU A 56 6.91 8.09 -8.85
N VAL A 57 6.28 6.90 -8.80
CA VAL A 57 5.32 6.43 -9.82
C VAL A 57 4.10 7.36 -9.91
N PRO A 58 3.29 7.57 -8.86
CA PRO A 58 2.20 8.54 -8.92
C PRO A 58 2.69 9.99 -8.98
N LEU A 59 3.89 10.28 -8.46
CA LEU A 59 4.43 11.64 -8.45
C LEU A 59 4.78 12.14 -9.85
N CYS A 60 5.18 11.27 -10.79
CA CYS A 60 5.52 11.71 -12.15
C CYS A 60 4.33 12.34 -12.88
N SER A 61 3.10 12.06 -12.45
CA SER A 61 1.89 12.72 -12.95
C SER A 61 1.84 14.23 -12.63
N ILE A 62 2.69 14.74 -11.74
CA ILE A 62 2.83 16.18 -11.46
C ILE A 62 3.19 16.98 -12.72
N LEU A 63 3.92 16.36 -13.66
CA LEU A 63 4.29 16.98 -14.93
C LEU A 63 3.07 17.30 -15.81
N LYS A 64 1.95 16.61 -15.59
CA LYS A 64 0.72 16.75 -16.38
C LYS A 64 -0.37 17.51 -15.65
N ILE A 65 -0.69 17.07 -14.43
CA ILE A 65 -1.82 17.60 -13.66
C ILE A 65 -1.38 18.56 -12.54
N GLY A 66 -0.09 18.92 -12.51
CA GLY A 66 0.47 19.82 -11.52
C GLY A 66 0.24 19.33 -10.10
N TRP A 67 -0.06 20.26 -9.19
CA TRP A 67 -0.30 20.00 -7.78
C TRP A 67 -1.45 19.03 -7.49
N GLN A 68 -2.34 18.75 -8.44
CA GLN A 68 -3.38 17.74 -8.28
C GLN A 68 -2.81 16.32 -8.16
N ALA A 69 -1.56 16.09 -8.59
CA ALA A 69 -0.86 14.83 -8.38
C ALA A 69 -0.75 14.46 -6.89
N ILE A 70 -0.82 15.43 -5.98
CA ILE A 70 -0.92 15.18 -4.53
C ILE A 70 -2.10 14.26 -4.20
N SER A 71 -3.25 14.42 -4.88
CA SER A 71 -4.42 13.56 -4.68
C SER A 71 -4.14 12.11 -5.06
N LEU A 72 -3.37 11.88 -6.13
CA LEU A 72 -2.96 10.54 -6.59
C LEU A 72 -1.92 9.94 -5.64
N VAL A 73 -0.88 10.70 -5.30
CA VAL A 73 0.15 10.28 -4.33
C VAL A 73 -0.51 9.86 -3.02
N ARG A 74 -1.42 10.68 -2.49
CA ARG A 74 -2.20 10.36 -1.29
C ARG A 74 -2.89 9.01 -1.38
N ARG A 75 -3.57 8.75 -2.51
CA ARG A 75 -4.30 7.49 -2.75
C ARG A 75 -3.36 6.29 -2.89
N CYS A 76 -2.15 6.52 -3.36
CA CYS A 76 -1.14 5.47 -3.53
C CYS A 76 -0.36 5.18 -2.24
N CYS A 77 -0.40 6.04 -1.21
CA CYS A 77 0.36 5.83 0.03
C CYS A 77 0.05 4.48 0.72
N ILE A 78 -1.21 4.06 0.72
CA ILE A 78 -1.64 2.79 1.33
C ILE A 78 -1.12 1.57 0.56
N PRO A 79 -1.39 1.41 -0.75
CA PRO A 79 -0.85 0.28 -1.49
C PRO A 79 0.68 0.27 -1.52
N ILE A 80 1.34 1.43 -1.57
CA ILE A 80 2.81 1.51 -1.43
C ILE A 80 3.25 0.97 -0.07
N GLY A 81 2.62 1.43 1.03
CA GLY A 81 2.92 0.94 2.37
C GLY A 81 2.80 -0.58 2.49
N ILE A 82 1.72 -1.17 1.95
CA ILE A 82 1.52 -2.63 1.92
C ILE A 82 2.63 -3.32 1.12
N VAL A 83 2.96 -2.82 -0.08
CA VAL A 83 4.04 -3.38 -0.91
C VAL A 83 5.36 -3.38 -0.16
N VAL A 84 5.74 -2.26 0.48
CA VAL A 84 7.00 -2.17 1.21
C VAL A 84 7.03 -3.09 2.44
N CYS A 85 5.92 -3.22 3.16
CA CYS A 85 5.85 -4.17 4.28
C CYS A 85 6.04 -5.61 3.80
N LEU A 86 5.42 -5.98 2.67
CA LEU A 86 5.57 -7.31 2.08
C LEU A 86 6.96 -7.55 1.48
N MET A 87 7.59 -6.50 0.94
CA MET A 87 8.98 -6.58 0.48
C MET A 87 9.92 -6.91 1.63
N ASN A 88 9.77 -6.20 2.76
CA ASN A 88 10.51 -6.46 3.99
C ASN A 88 10.22 -7.86 4.55
N ALA A 89 8.96 -8.31 4.52
CA ALA A 89 8.59 -9.67 4.97
C ALA A 89 9.27 -10.75 4.12
N VAL A 90 9.20 -10.65 2.80
CA VAL A 90 9.83 -11.63 1.89
C VAL A 90 11.34 -11.63 2.04
N ALA A 91 11.99 -10.45 2.13
CA ALA A 91 13.43 -10.35 2.34
C ALA A 91 13.84 -11.01 3.68
N THR A 92 13.14 -10.68 4.77
CA THR A 92 13.41 -11.23 6.11
C THR A 92 13.23 -12.74 6.15
N LEU A 93 12.15 -13.26 5.57
CA LEU A 93 11.84 -14.69 5.57
C LEU A 93 12.81 -15.48 4.67
N SER A 94 13.39 -14.85 3.64
CA SER A 94 14.33 -15.50 2.73
C SER A 94 15.75 -15.59 3.30
N ASP A 95 16.14 -14.66 4.18
CA ASP A 95 17.49 -14.59 4.74
C ASP A 95 17.53 -14.84 6.26
N MET A 96 16.50 -15.50 6.80
CA MET A 96 16.39 -15.69 8.24
C MET A 96 17.55 -16.54 8.78
N SER A 97 18.48 -15.88 9.46
CA SER A 97 19.61 -16.52 10.14
C SER A 97 19.29 -16.91 11.58
N SER A 98 18.34 -16.19 12.23
CA SER A 98 17.90 -16.47 13.59
C SER A 98 16.46 -16.01 13.87
N VAL A 99 15.81 -16.61 14.85
CA VAL A 99 14.47 -16.20 15.32
C VAL A 99 14.48 -14.76 15.87
N GLN A 100 15.56 -14.36 16.56
CA GLN A 100 15.69 -12.99 17.06
C GLN A 100 15.71 -11.96 15.92
N SER A 101 16.46 -12.23 14.84
CA SER A 101 16.48 -11.34 13.67
C SER A 101 15.12 -11.19 13.01
N PHE A 102 14.27 -12.22 13.06
CA PHE A 102 12.89 -12.14 12.57
C PHE A 102 12.05 -11.20 13.42
N PHE A 103 12.09 -11.33 14.75
CA PHE A 103 11.33 -10.46 15.64
C PHE A 103 11.78 -9.00 15.58
N ASP A 104 13.09 -8.76 15.45
CA ASP A 104 13.63 -7.41 15.30
C ASP A 104 13.18 -6.74 13.99
N ALA A 105 13.04 -7.53 12.91
CA ALA A 105 12.60 -7.08 11.60
C ALA A 105 11.07 -6.96 11.47
N GLN A 106 10.29 -7.64 12.32
CA GLN A 106 8.83 -7.69 12.22
C GLN A 106 8.16 -6.31 12.35
N LYS A 107 8.80 -5.34 13.01
CA LYS A 107 8.35 -3.93 13.01
C LYS A 107 8.19 -3.37 11.59
N LEU A 108 9.01 -3.81 10.64
CA LEU A 108 8.96 -3.39 9.23
C LEU A 108 7.80 -4.03 8.46
N PHE A 109 7.07 -4.98 9.05
CA PHE A 109 5.84 -5.52 8.46
C PHE A 109 4.63 -4.63 8.75
N TYR A 110 4.80 -3.57 9.56
CA TYR A 110 3.71 -2.66 9.92
C TYR A 110 4.09 -1.19 9.71
N ALA A 111 5.34 -0.83 9.99
CA ALA A 111 5.81 0.55 9.97
C ALA A 111 5.62 1.27 8.60
N PRO A 112 5.95 0.67 7.44
CA PRO A 112 5.70 1.32 6.15
C PRO A 112 4.22 1.58 5.87
N LEU A 113 3.31 0.70 6.32
CA LEU A 113 1.88 0.91 6.21
C LEU A 113 1.40 2.03 7.14
N ALA A 114 1.87 2.06 8.39
CA ALA A 114 1.57 3.14 9.32
C ALA A 114 2.00 4.49 8.74
N PHE A 115 3.21 4.57 8.16
CA PHE A 115 3.68 5.75 7.44
C PHE A 115 2.73 6.13 6.29
N GLY A 116 2.36 5.17 5.44
CA GLY A 116 1.43 5.39 4.34
C GLY A 116 0.08 5.92 4.77
N ILE A 117 -0.47 5.39 5.87
CA ILE A 117 -1.73 5.87 6.46
C ILE A 117 -1.58 7.32 6.92
N PHE A 118 -0.58 7.62 7.75
CA PHE A 118 -0.35 8.99 8.25
C PHE A 118 -0.13 9.97 7.10
N LEU A 119 0.75 9.63 6.15
CA LEU A 119 1.03 10.47 5.00
C LEU A 119 -0.23 10.68 4.14
N SER A 120 -1.10 9.69 3.99
CA SER A 120 -2.36 9.86 3.26
C SER A 120 -3.28 10.90 3.93
N PHE A 121 -3.36 10.90 5.26
CA PHE A 121 -4.12 11.91 6.00
C PHE A 121 -3.47 13.29 5.91
N LEU A 122 -2.14 13.37 6.05
CA LEU A 122 -1.40 14.63 5.95
C LEU A 122 -1.54 15.24 4.56
N LEU A 123 -1.38 14.46 3.49
CA LEU A 123 -1.54 14.96 2.13
C LEU A 123 -2.98 15.43 1.83
N SER A 124 -3.99 14.89 2.51
CA SER A 124 -5.37 15.42 2.41
C SER A 124 -5.48 16.87 2.90
N LEU A 125 -4.61 17.28 3.83
CA LEU A 125 -4.56 18.64 4.34
C LEU A 125 -4.05 19.62 3.29
N ILE A 126 -3.23 19.22 2.32
CA ILE A 126 -2.68 20.11 1.29
C ILE A 126 -3.24 19.85 -0.11
N GLU A 127 -4.15 18.87 -0.25
CA GLU A 127 -4.79 18.53 -1.51
C GLU A 127 -5.54 19.74 -2.11
N PRO A 128 -5.37 20.03 -3.43
CA PRO A 128 -6.14 21.03 -4.14
C PRO A 128 -7.63 20.67 -4.20
N LYS A 129 -8.51 21.67 -4.12
CA LYS A 129 -9.98 21.46 -4.17
C LYS A 129 -10.53 21.34 -5.60
N THR A 130 -9.75 21.71 -6.60
CA THR A 130 -10.11 21.60 -8.02
C THR A 130 -10.06 20.14 -8.48
N LYS A 131 -11.08 19.72 -9.22
CA LYS A 131 -11.20 18.36 -9.76
C LYS A 131 -10.99 18.41 -11.26
N ASP A 132 -9.75 18.35 -11.73
CA ASP A 132 -9.56 17.93 -13.10
C ASP A 132 -9.58 16.41 -13.13
N GLU A 133 -10.37 15.84 -14.02
CA GLU A 133 -10.37 14.41 -14.24
C GLU A 133 -9.03 14.01 -14.86
N LEU A 134 -8.30 13.11 -14.20
CA LEU A 134 -7.06 12.58 -14.75
C LEU A 134 -7.38 11.82 -16.05
N ASN A 135 -7.04 12.44 -17.17
CA ASN A 135 -7.14 11.83 -18.49
C ASN A 135 -5.73 11.58 -19.05
N LEU A 136 -5.28 10.33 -19.00
CA LEU A 136 -3.98 9.92 -19.52
C LEU A 136 -4.12 9.31 -20.91
N SER A 137 -3.21 9.68 -21.80
CA SER A 137 -3.03 9.02 -23.09
C SER A 137 -2.46 7.61 -22.89
N PRO A 138 -2.65 6.69 -23.86
CA PRO A 138 -2.07 5.36 -23.79
C PRO A 138 -0.55 5.36 -23.60
N PHE A 139 0.15 6.33 -24.21
CA PHE A 139 1.60 6.47 -24.07
C PHE A 139 2.02 6.76 -22.61
N GLU A 140 1.29 7.64 -21.92
CA GLU A 140 1.58 7.96 -20.51
C GLU A 140 1.24 6.79 -19.59
N ILE A 141 0.19 6.04 -19.88
CA ILE A 141 -0.14 4.81 -19.15
C ILE A 141 0.99 3.78 -19.31
N CYS A 142 1.49 3.59 -20.53
CA CYS A 142 2.66 2.74 -20.79
C CYS A 142 3.92 3.25 -20.07
N SER A 143 4.14 4.56 -20.04
CA SER A 143 5.25 5.17 -19.32
C SER A 143 5.17 4.94 -17.80
N LEU A 144 3.98 5.07 -17.21
CA LEU A 144 3.74 4.75 -15.80
C LEU A 144 4.02 3.28 -15.50
N TYR A 145 3.60 2.37 -16.39
CA TYR A 145 3.85 0.94 -16.25
C TYR A 145 5.35 0.64 -16.30
N LEU A 146 6.09 1.23 -17.26
CA LEU A 146 7.54 1.09 -17.36
C LEU A 146 8.24 1.64 -16.11
N LEU A 147 7.82 2.80 -15.62
CA LEU A 147 8.36 3.40 -14.40
C LEU A 147 8.13 2.50 -13.19
N LEU A 148 6.96 1.87 -13.07
CA LEU A 148 6.68 0.91 -12.01
C LEU A 148 7.58 -0.33 -12.11
N ILE A 149 7.80 -0.86 -13.31
CA ILE A 149 8.71 -1.99 -13.55
C ILE A 149 10.15 -1.65 -13.11
N LEU A 150 10.59 -0.40 -13.27
CA LEU A 150 11.92 0.04 -12.83
C LEU A 150 11.97 0.35 -11.33
N ALA A 151 10.89 0.91 -10.78
CA ALA A 151 10.80 1.27 -9.36
C ALA A 151 10.81 0.04 -8.45
N VAL A 152 10.19 -1.08 -8.87
CA VAL A 152 10.13 -2.30 -8.05
C VAL A 152 11.52 -2.90 -7.77
N PRO A 153 12.39 -3.20 -8.76
CA PRO A 153 13.75 -3.66 -8.51
C PRO A 153 14.60 -2.65 -7.72
N ALA A 154 14.41 -1.35 -7.95
CA ALA A 154 15.10 -0.32 -7.18
C ALA A 154 14.68 -0.32 -5.70
N ALA A 155 13.38 -0.50 -5.42
CA ALA A 155 12.87 -0.65 -4.07
C ALA A 155 13.39 -1.95 -3.41
N VAL A 156 13.42 -3.06 -4.14
CA VAL A 156 14.02 -4.32 -3.66
C VAL A 156 15.49 -4.11 -3.31
N PHE A 157 16.28 -3.50 -4.22
CA PHE A 157 17.68 -3.20 -3.98
C PHE A 157 17.91 -2.31 -2.75
N SER A 158 17.03 -1.33 -2.49
CA SER A 158 17.13 -0.49 -1.28
C SER A 158 16.92 -1.24 0.03
N ILE A 159 16.22 -2.37 0.01
CA ILE A 159 15.99 -3.22 1.19
C ILE A 159 17.08 -4.30 1.30
N THR A 160 17.44 -4.93 0.19
CA THR A 160 18.29 -6.12 0.20
C THR A 160 19.77 -5.83 -0.04
N GLY A 161 20.12 -4.67 -0.59
CA GLY A 161 21.45 -4.36 -1.09
C GLY A 161 21.88 -5.19 -2.31
N ASP A 162 21.01 -6.04 -2.85
CA ASP A 162 21.33 -6.99 -3.91
C ASP A 162 20.16 -7.15 -4.89
N ILE A 163 20.40 -6.77 -6.15
CA ILE A 163 19.40 -6.83 -7.22
C ILE A 163 19.09 -8.27 -7.67
N THR A 164 19.97 -9.22 -7.43
CA THR A 164 19.74 -10.63 -7.80
C THR A 164 18.61 -11.26 -6.98
N ARG A 165 18.35 -10.71 -5.78
CA ARG A 165 17.24 -11.11 -4.91
C ARG A 165 15.86 -10.73 -5.44
N THR A 166 15.77 -9.97 -6.53
CA THR A 166 14.49 -9.73 -7.23
C THR A 166 13.81 -11.04 -7.63
N ASN A 167 14.57 -12.13 -7.83
CA ASN A 167 14.03 -13.46 -8.11
C ASN A 167 13.16 -14.04 -6.99
N GLN A 168 13.41 -13.66 -5.72
CA GLN A 168 12.60 -14.08 -4.57
C GLN A 168 11.17 -13.52 -4.64
N PHE A 169 10.97 -12.46 -5.43
CA PHE A 169 9.68 -11.81 -5.62
C PHE A 169 8.91 -12.33 -6.83
N LEU A 170 9.42 -13.34 -7.54
CA LEU A 170 8.77 -13.96 -8.70
C LEU A 170 8.19 -15.34 -8.31
N HIS A 171 6.86 -15.40 -8.14
CA HIS A 171 6.17 -16.63 -7.74
C HIS A 171 5.03 -16.98 -8.70
N VAL A 172 5.31 -17.96 -9.57
CA VAL A 172 4.43 -18.37 -10.66
C VAL A 172 3.02 -18.77 -10.19
N PRO A 173 2.82 -19.57 -9.12
CA PRO A 173 1.48 -19.92 -8.66
C PRO A 173 0.64 -18.70 -8.24
N ALA A 174 1.27 -17.72 -7.62
CA ALA A 174 0.59 -16.48 -7.22
C ALA A 174 0.21 -15.65 -8.46
N MET A 175 1.10 -15.56 -9.44
CA MET A 175 0.81 -14.88 -10.72
C MET A 175 -0.33 -15.54 -11.49
N MET A 176 -0.40 -16.88 -11.50
CA MET A 176 -1.49 -17.61 -12.15
C MET A 176 -2.84 -17.36 -11.47
N THR A 177 -2.86 -17.38 -10.13
CA THR A 177 -4.07 -17.05 -9.36
C THR A 177 -4.51 -15.61 -9.62
N LEU A 178 -3.56 -14.68 -9.66
CA LEU A 178 -3.81 -13.27 -9.98
C LEU A 178 -4.40 -13.09 -11.39
N LEU A 179 -3.88 -13.83 -12.37
CA LEU A 179 -4.40 -13.83 -13.74
C LEU A 179 -5.85 -14.32 -13.77
N VAL A 180 -6.18 -15.39 -13.04
CA VAL A 180 -7.55 -15.91 -12.93
C VAL A 180 -8.49 -14.86 -12.32
N ILE A 181 -8.09 -14.21 -11.22
CA ILE A 181 -8.88 -13.13 -10.60
C ILE A 181 -9.09 -11.98 -11.59
N GLY A 182 -8.05 -11.60 -12.33
CA GLY A 182 -8.12 -10.58 -13.38
C GLY A 182 -9.10 -10.95 -14.49
N LEU A 183 -9.07 -12.20 -14.98
CA LEU A 183 -9.99 -12.69 -16.00
C LEU A 183 -11.44 -12.72 -15.50
N ILE A 184 -11.67 -13.13 -14.25
CA ILE A 184 -13.01 -13.10 -13.62
C ILE A 184 -13.53 -11.67 -13.57
N CYS A 185 -12.73 -10.72 -13.06
CA CYS A 185 -13.10 -9.30 -13.07
C CYS A 185 -13.28 -8.74 -14.49
N PHE A 186 -12.60 -9.30 -15.49
CA PHE A 186 -12.75 -8.85 -16.86
C PHE A 186 -14.14 -9.17 -17.44
N VAL A 187 -14.69 -10.35 -17.11
CA VAL A 187 -15.99 -10.82 -17.61
C VAL A 187 -17.15 -10.59 -16.63
N TYR A 188 -16.87 -10.05 -15.44
CA TYR A 188 -17.88 -9.85 -14.39
C TYR A 188 -19.02 -8.93 -14.86
N PRO A 189 -20.30 -9.32 -14.74
CA PRO A 189 -21.44 -8.59 -15.31
C PRO A 189 -21.53 -7.13 -14.84
N ASP A 190 -21.28 -6.86 -13.56
CA ASP A 190 -21.40 -5.49 -13.01
C ASP A 190 -20.27 -4.56 -13.47
N PHE A 191 -19.22 -5.09 -14.12
CA PHE A 191 -18.11 -4.32 -14.69
C PHE A 191 -18.22 -4.16 -16.21
N GLN A 192 -19.39 -4.49 -16.78
CA GLN A 192 -19.71 -4.15 -18.16
C GLN A 192 -19.73 -2.63 -18.32
N GLY A 193 -18.88 -2.11 -19.20
CA GLY A 193 -18.68 -0.66 -19.41
C GLY A 193 -17.47 -0.07 -18.68
N TYR A 194 -16.79 -0.82 -17.81
CA TYR A 194 -15.56 -0.35 -17.18
C TYR A 194 -14.35 -0.50 -18.13
N THR A 195 -13.45 0.48 -18.10
CA THR A 195 -12.18 0.41 -18.85
C THR A 195 -11.24 -0.64 -18.24
N LEU A 196 -10.20 -1.03 -18.97
CA LEU A 196 -9.22 -2.01 -18.48
C LEU A 196 -8.57 -1.59 -17.16
N ILE A 197 -8.23 -0.30 -17.01
CA ILE A 197 -7.61 0.24 -15.79
C ILE A 197 -8.60 0.23 -14.61
N GLN A 198 -9.88 0.52 -14.86
CA GLN A 198 -10.93 0.44 -13.83
C GLN A 198 -11.17 -1.00 -13.38
N LYS A 199 -11.13 -1.96 -14.31
CA LYS A 199 -11.19 -3.39 -14.01
C LYS A 199 -9.96 -3.85 -13.24
N ALA A 200 -8.76 -3.40 -13.60
CA ALA A 200 -7.53 -3.66 -12.87
C ALA A 200 -7.60 -3.10 -11.43
N TYR A 201 -8.18 -1.91 -11.24
CA TYR A 201 -8.44 -1.33 -9.92
C TYR A 201 -9.41 -2.18 -9.07
N LYS A 202 -10.43 -2.81 -9.68
CA LYS A 202 -11.31 -3.74 -8.94
C LYS A 202 -10.63 -5.08 -8.66
N ALA A 203 -9.88 -5.60 -9.63
CA ALA A 203 -9.14 -6.84 -9.52
C ALA A 203 -8.06 -6.77 -8.44
N SER A 204 -7.40 -5.63 -8.25
CA SER A 204 -6.37 -5.46 -7.21
C SER A 204 -6.93 -5.70 -5.81
N LEU A 205 -8.07 -5.09 -5.47
CA LEU A 205 -8.73 -5.30 -4.18
C LEU A 205 -9.20 -6.74 -4.02
N ALA A 206 -9.83 -7.31 -5.05
CA ALA A 206 -10.27 -8.70 -5.04
C ALA A 206 -9.08 -9.67 -4.84
N SER A 207 -7.92 -9.33 -5.40
CA SER A 207 -6.68 -10.10 -5.22
C SER A 207 -6.20 -10.04 -3.78
N VAL A 208 -6.06 -8.84 -3.22
CA VAL A 208 -5.66 -8.68 -1.81
C VAL A 208 -6.62 -9.42 -0.87
N MET A 209 -7.93 -9.29 -1.07
CA MET A 209 -8.95 -10.03 -0.32
C MET A 209 -8.76 -11.55 -0.43
N THR A 210 -8.65 -12.06 -1.66
CA THR A 210 -8.57 -13.49 -1.93
C THR A 210 -7.31 -14.10 -1.31
N PHE A 211 -6.14 -13.50 -1.55
CA PHE A 211 -4.88 -14.00 -0.98
C PHE A 211 -4.82 -13.88 0.54
N SER A 212 -5.45 -12.86 1.12
CA SER A 212 -5.51 -12.71 2.59
C SER A 212 -6.38 -13.80 3.21
N CYS A 213 -7.62 -13.97 2.73
CA CYS A 213 -8.55 -14.97 3.25
C CYS A 213 -8.06 -16.40 2.99
N TYR A 214 -7.62 -16.68 1.76
CA TYR A 214 -7.12 -18.00 1.38
C TYR A 214 -5.82 -18.35 2.10
N GLY A 215 -4.92 -17.38 2.26
CA GLY A 215 -3.68 -17.53 3.01
C GLY A 215 -3.91 -17.90 4.46
N VAL A 216 -4.84 -17.22 5.13
CA VAL A 216 -5.23 -17.56 6.51
C VAL A 216 -5.83 -18.97 6.60
N ALA A 217 -6.78 -19.31 5.72
CA ALA A 217 -7.42 -20.62 5.72
C ALA A 217 -6.40 -21.77 5.55
N LEU A 218 -5.47 -21.60 4.61
CA LEU A 218 -4.44 -22.58 4.35
C LEU A 218 -3.35 -22.61 5.43
N HIS A 219 -3.04 -21.48 6.07
CA HIS A 219 -2.14 -21.45 7.22
C HIS A 219 -2.70 -22.30 8.37
N ILE A 220 -3.99 -22.14 8.69
CA ILE A 220 -4.68 -22.95 9.70
C ILE A 220 -4.63 -24.43 9.31
N TYR A 221 -4.92 -24.76 8.05
CA TYR A 221 -4.84 -26.14 7.57
C TYR A 221 -3.43 -26.73 7.68
N GLY A 222 -2.40 -25.98 7.31
CA GLY A 222 -1.00 -26.38 7.43
C GLY A 222 -0.61 -26.66 8.88
N PHE A 223 -1.06 -25.81 9.81
CA PHE A 223 -0.85 -26.01 11.24
C PHE A 223 -1.52 -27.30 11.75
N VAL A 224 -2.81 -27.50 11.43
CA VAL A 224 -3.57 -28.69 11.87
C VAL A 224 -3.03 -29.99 11.26
N SER A 225 -2.59 -29.95 10.00
CA SER A 225 -2.01 -31.11 9.30
C SER A 225 -0.57 -31.40 9.69
N GLY A 226 0.10 -30.50 10.44
CA GLY A 226 1.51 -30.63 10.79
C GLY A 226 2.47 -30.54 9.60
N SER A 227 2.01 -30.08 8.43
CA SER A 227 2.84 -30.01 7.23
C SER A 227 3.53 -28.66 7.11
N GLN A 228 4.82 -28.63 7.46
CA GLN A 228 5.65 -27.42 7.36
C GLN A 228 5.81 -26.93 5.92
N GLU A 229 5.85 -27.85 4.94
CA GLU A 229 5.92 -27.52 3.51
C GLU A 229 4.67 -26.76 3.04
N VAL A 230 3.49 -27.19 3.51
CA VAL A 230 2.24 -26.48 3.22
C VAL A 230 2.28 -25.09 3.83
N ILE A 231 2.71 -24.93 5.09
CA ILE A 231 2.79 -23.62 5.75
C ILE A 231 3.70 -22.67 4.96
N THR A 232 4.90 -23.10 4.56
CA THR A 232 5.87 -22.23 3.86
C THR A 232 5.43 -21.85 2.46
N SER A 233 4.94 -22.82 1.66
CA SER A 233 4.46 -22.57 0.30
C SER A 233 3.26 -21.62 0.28
N VAL A 234 2.33 -21.82 1.21
CA VAL A 234 1.11 -21.00 1.34
C VAL A 234 1.45 -19.58 1.76
N MET A 235 2.37 -19.42 2.71
CA MET A 235 2.81 -18.13 3.18
C MET A 235 3.46 -17.32 2.04
N ALA A 236 4.37 -17.94 1.28
CA ALA A 236 4.98 -17.30 0.12
C ALA A 236 3.94 -16.91 -0.94
N ASN A 237 3.01 -17.82 -1.27
CA ASN A 237 1.95 -17.56 -2.23
C ASN A 237 1.04 -16.39 -1.82
N SER A 238 0.71 -16.30 -0.53
CA SER A 238 -0.20 -15.27 0.00
C SER A 238 0.50 -13.91 0.13
N LEU A 239 1.73 -13.89 0.67
CA LEU A 239 2.53 -12.66 0.76
C LEU A 239 2.73 -12.03 -0.62
N LEU A 240 3.21 -12.82 -1.59
CA LEU A 240 3.48 -12.32 -2.94
C LEU A 240 2.19 -12.00 -3.69
N GLY A 241 1.11 -12.76 -3.48
CA GLY A 241 -0.20 -12.47 -4.06
C GLY A 241 -0.80 -11.14 -3.58
N ILE A 242 -0.74 -10.85 -2.28
CA ILE A 242 -1.17 -9.56 -1.71
C ILE A 242 -0.28 -8.43 -2.27
N MET A 243 1.03 -8.66 -2.38
CA MET A 243 1.98 -7.69 -2.92
C MET A 243 1.66 -7.35 -4.37
N TYR A 244 1.41 -8.36 -5.22
CA TYR A 244 1.05 -8.14 -6.62
C TYR A 244 -0.29 -7.42 -6.75
N GLY A 245 -1.29 -7.80 -5.94
CA GLY A 245 -2.56 -7.06 -5.89
C GLY A 245 -2.35 -5.59 -5.54
N SER A 246 -1.51 -5.30 -4.55
CA SER A 246 -1.18 -3.94 -4.12
C SER A 246 -0.39 -3.15 -5.18
N LEU A 247 0.51 -3.81 -5.92
CA LEU A 247 1.19 -3.21 -7.07
C LEU A 247 0.22 -2.87 -8.21
N ILE A 248 -0.75 -3.74 -8.50
CA ILE A 248 -1.82 -3.44 -9.46
C ILE A 248 -2.66 -2.26 -8.97
N ALA A 249 -2.96 -2.18 -7.67
CA ALA A 249 -3.66 -1.01 -7.11
C ALA A 249 -2.86 0.28 -7.31
N LEU A 250 -1.55 0.28 -7.00
CA LEU A 250 -0.65 1.41 -7.22
C LEU A 250 -0.68 1.86 -8.70
N PHE A 251 -0.51 0.92 -9.62
CA PHE A 251 -0.58 1.20 -11.06
C PHE A 251 -1.94 1.77 -11.45
N ALA A 252 -3.02 1.07 -11.11
CA ALA A 252 -4.36 1.43 -11.54
C ALA A 252 -4.82 2.78 -10.97
N ILE A 253 -4.48 3.10 -9.71
CA ILE A 253 -4.76 4.42 -9.12
C ILE A 253 -3.98 5.51 -9.85
N SER A 254 -2.68 5.31 -10.07
CA SER A 254 -1.81 6.25 -10.78
C SER A 254 -2.27 6.47 -12.22
N ALA A 255 -2.82 5.44 -12.86
CA ALA A 255 -3.39 5.50 -14.19
C ALA A 255 -4.86 6.01 -14.24
N GLY A 256 -5.44 6.42 -13.11
CA GLY A 256 -6.78 7.00 -13.06
C GLY A 256 -7.95 6.01 -12.96
N GLY A 257 -7.68 4.74 -12.69
CA GLY A 257 -8.69 3.68 -12.55
C GLY A 257 -9.74 3.92 -11.48
N GLN A 258 -9.50 4.83 -10.53
CA GLN A 258 -10.46 5.21 -9.50
C GLN A 258 -11.47 6.29 -9.94
N SER A 259 -11.32 6.88 -11.13
CA SER A 259 -11.99 8.15 -11.50
C SER A 259 -13.52 8.08 -11.40
N PHE A 260 -14.10 6.93 -11.71
CA PHE A 260 -15.54 6.66 -11.66
C PHE A 260 -16.13 6.55 -10.25
N GLN A 261 -15.29 6.47 -9.21
CA GLN A 261 -15.75 6.25 -7.85
C GLN A 261 -16.04 7.55 -7.09
N THR A 262 -17.01 7.48 -6.18
CA THR A 262 -17.24 8.53 -5.19
C THR A 262 -16.12 8.59 -4.16
N LYS A 263 -16.04 9.68 -3.39
CA LYS A 263 -15.07 9.81 -2.29
C LYS A 263 -15.22 8.69 -1.26
N ASP A 264 -16.45 8.33 -0.91
CA ASP A 264 -16.71 7.29 0.09
C ASP A 264 -16.29 5.90 -0.41
N GLN A 265 -16.53 5.59 -1.69
CA GLN A 265 -16.08 4.34 -2.30
C GLN A 265 -14.56 4.24 -2.35
N LYS A 266 -13.89 5.36 -2.67
CA LYS A 266 -12.43 5.49 -2.62
C LYS A 266 -11.92 5.21 -1.20
N THR A 267 -12.50 5.86 -0.19
CA THR A 267 -12.11 5.64 1.21
C THR A 267 -12.40 4.21 1.67
N PHE A 268 -13.51 3.62 1.25
CA PHE A 268 -13.84 2.21 1.54
C PHE A 268 -12.79 1.25 0.96
N PHE A 269 -12.35 1.47 -0.29
CA PHE A 269 -11.27 0.69 -0.90
C PHE A 269 -10.00 0.72 -0.04
N ASP A 270 -9.60 1.91 0.42
CA ASP A 270 -8.42 2.11 1.25
C ASP A 270 -8.52 1.35 2.58
N TRP A 271 -9.67 1.44 3.25
CA TRP A 271 -9.92 0.71 4.49
C TRP A 271 -9.92 -0.80 4.29
N CYS A 272 -10.48 -1.30 3.18
CA CYS A 272 -10.42 -2.72 2.88
C CYS A 272 -8.98 -3.17 2.65
N MET A 273 -8.18 -2.44 1.86
CA MET A 273 -6.76 -2.78 1.65
C MET A 273 -5.99 -2.88 2.97
N ILE A 274 -6.15 -1.88 3.84
CA ILE A 274 -5.55 -1.89 5.19
C ILE A 274 -6.06 -3.10 5.99
N GLY A 275 -7.39 -3.27 6.04
CA GLY A 275 -8.04 -4.29 6.85
C GLY A 275 -7.62 -5.70 6.48
N PHE A 276 -7.63 -6.06 5.19
CA PHE A 276 -7.24 -7.40 4.74
C PHE A 276 -5.75 -7.68 4.94
N TYR A 277 -4.89 -6.67 4.72
CA TYR A 277 -3.47 -6.81 5.00
C TYR A 277 -3.20 -7.05 6.50
N VAL A 278 -3.72 -6.18 7.36
CA VAL A 278 -3.53 -6.28 8.81
C VAL A 278 -4.13 -7.59 9.34
N PHE A 279 -5.32 -7.98 8.86
CA PHE A 279 -5.95 -9.27 9.16
C PHE A 279 -5.03 -10.45 8.83
N PHE A 280 -4.44 -10.47 7.63
CA PHE A 280 -3.54 -11.52 7.21
C PHE A 280 -2.27 -11.58 8.07
N VAL A 281 -1.58 -10.45 8.26
CA VAL A 281 -0.31 -10.42 8.99
C VAL A 281 -0.50 -10.75 10.46
N LEU A 282 -1.55 -10.26 11.12
CA LEU A 282 -1.80 -10.58 12.53
C LEU A 282 -2.07 -12.07 12.79
N ILE A 283 -2.60 -12.80 11.80
CA ILE A 283 -2.88 -14.23 11.95
C ILE A 283 -1.68 -15.08 11.53
N VAL A 284 -1.07 -14.78 10.38
CA VAL A 284 -0.02 -15.62 9.77
C VAL A 284 1.38 -15.26 10.29
N LEU A 285 1.60 -13.99 10.65
CA LEU A 285 2.86 -13.45 11.16
C LEU A 285 2.62 -12.64 12.45
N PRO A 286 2.05 -13.26 13.51
CA PRO A 286 1.67 -12.56 14.73
C PRO A 286 2.91 -11.98 15.45
N PRO A 287 2.84 -10.77 16.02
CA PRO A 287 3.89 -10.26 16.90
C PRO A 287 4.07 -11.15 18.14
N PRO A 288 5.30 -11.31 18.66
CA PRO A 288 5.62 -12.08 19.86
C PRO A 288 4.75 -11.74 21.05
N SER A 289 4.46 -10.46 21.25
CA SER A 289 3.63 -9.99 22.35
C SER A 289 2.22 -10.58 22.35
N LEU A 290 1.68 -10.95 21.18
CA LEU A 290 0.42 -11.69 21.10
C LEU A 290 0.62 -13.17 21.47
N LEU A 291 1.73 -13.77 21.07
CA LEU A 291 2.04 -15.17 21.41
C LEU A 291 2.28 -15.33 22.92
N ASP A 292 3.04 -14.41 23.51
CA ASP A 292 3.36 -14.38 24.94
C ASP A 292 2.13 -14.09 25.82
N ALA A 293 1.11 -13.40 25.29
CA ALA A 293 -0.13 -13.13 26.03
C ALA A 293 -1.04 -14.36 26.17
N PHE A 294 -0.83 -15.40 25.36
CA PHE A 294 -1.62 -16.63 25.35
C PHE A 294 -0.80 -17.89 25.71
N GLY A 295 0.49 -17.75 26.02
CA GLY A 295 1.40 -18.81 26.48
C GLY A 295 1.63 -18.77 27.98
#